data_AF-A0A229T556-F1
#
_entry.id   AF-A0A229T556-F1
#
_cell.length_a   1.000
_cell.length_b   1.000
_cell.length_c   1.000
_cell.angle_alpha   90.00
_cell.angle_beta   90.00
_cell.angle_gamma   90.00
#
_symmetry.space_group_name_H-M   'P 1'
#
loop_
_entity.id
_entity.type
_entity.pdbx_description
1 polymer ?
#
loop_
_entity_poly.entity_id
_entity_poly.type
_entity_poly.pdbx_seq_one_letter_code
_entity_poly.pdbx_strand_id
1 'polypeptide(L)'
;MGSTTGLHQGRVTALNATVNYPEGRVTGLIRTTVCAEGGDSGGPLFTRDGSAIGLTSGGSGDCRTGGVTFFQPVTAALAAAGARIGG
;
A
#
# COMPACT_ATOMS: atom_id res chain seq x y z
N MET A 1 -3.95 -5.16 4.10
CA MET A 1 -4.47 -6.54 4.20
C MET A 1 -4.71 -7.05 2.80
N GLY A 2 -4.32 -8.26 2.48
CA GLY A 2 -4.63 -8.87 1.18
C GLY A 2 -5.23 -10.26 1.33
N SER A 3 -5.81 -10.76 0.25
CA SER A 3 -6.54 -12.03 0.20
C SER A 3 -5.65 -13.25 0.40
N THR A 4 -4.33 -13.11 0.23
CA THR A 4 -3.38 -14.22 0.26
C THR A 4 -2.72 -14.37 1.63
N THR A 5 -2.32 -13.27 2.27
CA THR A 5 -1.62 -13.31 3.58
C THR A 5 -2.50 -12.97 4.78
N GLY A 6 -3.63 -12.29 4.56
CA GLY A 6 -4.54 -11.86 5.62
C GLY A 6 -4.14 -10.50 6.23
N LEU A 7 -4.38 -10.34 7.53
CA LEU A 7 -4.28 -9.05 8.22
C LEU A 7 -2.94 -8.94 8.96
N HIS A 8 -1.98 -8.29 8.31
CA HIS A 8 -0.67 -8.03 8.88
C HIS A 8 -0.54 -6.61 9.40
N GLN A 9 0.08 -6.49 10.58
CA GLN A 9 0.46 -5.21 11.15
C GLN A 9 1.91 -4.87 10.77
N GLY A 10 2.17 -3.60 10.57
CA GLY A 10 3.49 -3.07 10.27
C GLY A 10 3.51 -1.58 10.54
N ARG A 11 4.59 -0.90 10.15
CA ARG A 11 4.72 0.55 10.31
C ARG A 11 4.96 1.22 8.96
N VAL A 12 4.38 2.40 8.81
CA VAL A 12 4.78 3.33 7.75
C VAL A 12 6.19 3.79 8.04
N THR A 13 7.10 3.59 7.09
CA THR A 13 8.50 3.99 7.18
C THR A 13 8.83 5.19 6.33
N ALA A 14 8.03 5.47 5.28
CA ALA A 14 8.11 6.70 4.52
C ALA A 14 6.78 7.05 3.86
N LEU A 15 6.55 8.36 3.67
CA LEU A 15 5.48 8.93 2.84
C LEU A 15 6.13 9.62 1.63
N ASN A 16 5.37 9.79 0.54
CA ASN A 16 5.86 10.39 -0.71
C ASN A 16 7.05 9.66 -1.35
N ALA A 17 7.14 8.34 -1.15
CA ALA A 17 8.14 7.52 -1.79
C ALA A 17 7.97 7.55 -3.32
N THR A 18 9.09 7.49 -4.02
CA THR A 18 9.14 7.42 -5.48
C THR A 18 9.72 6.08 -5.89
N VAL A 19 8.99 5.33 -6.71
CA VAL A 19 9.44 4.05 -7.27
C VAL A 19 9.52 4.20 -8.78
N ASN A 20 10.67 3.83 -9.33
CA ASN A 20 10.90 3.82 -10.77
C ASN A 20 10.60 2.41 -11.28
N TYR A 21 9.46 2.23 -11.93
CA TYR A 21 9.12 1.02 -12.66
C TYR A 21 9.65 1.12 -14.10
N PRO A 22 9.88 -0.02 -14.79
CA PRO A 22 10.23 -0.03 -16.22
C PRO A 22 9.23 0.77 -17.09
N GLU A 23 7.96 0.79 -16.69
CA GLU A 23 6.87 1.47 -17.37
C GLU A 23 6.78 2.97 -17.03
N GLY A 24 7.51 3.44 -16.00
CA GLY A 24 7.52 4.85 -15.60
C GLY A 24 7.75 5.08 -14.11
N ARG A 25 7.89 6.36 -13.75
CA ARG A 25 8.10 6.79 -12.36
C ARG A 25 6.76 7.02 -11.65
N VAL A 26 6.54 6.30 -10.55
CA VAL A 26 5.39 6.51 -9.67
C VAL A 26 5.87 7.23 -8.42
N THR A 27 5.29 8.40 -8.15
CA THR A 27 5.62 9.24 -6.98
C THR A 27 4.44 9.25 -6.01
N GLY A 28 4.69 9.66 -4.77
CA GLY A 28 3.63 9.78 -3.77
C GLY A 28 3.30 8.49 -3.01
N LEU A 29 4.11 7.43 -3.14
CA LEU A 29 3.82 6.14 -2.54
C LEU A 29 4.06 6.13 -1.02
N ILE A 30 3.32 5.30 -0.31
CA ILE A 30 3.52 5.03 1.11
C ILE A 30 4.39 3.78 1.21
N ARG A 31 5.55 3.90 1.85
CA ARG A 31 6.43 2.77 2.14
C ARG A 31 6.12 2.23 3.52
N THR A 32 5.95 0.93 3.64
CA THR A 32 5.69 0.27 4.92
C THR A 32 6.52 -1.01 5.07
N THR A 33 6.59 -1.51 6.31
CA THR A 33 7.07 -2.86 6.65
C THR A 33 5.95 -3.88 6.78
N VAL A 34 4.72 -3.53 6.37
CA VAL A 34 3.62 -4.50 6.35
C VAL A 34 4.00 -5.57 5.34
N CYS A 35 4.05 -6.83 5.73
CA CYS A 35 4.33 -7.88 4.76
C CYS A 35 3.12 -8.05 3.81
N ALA A 36 3.43 -8.26 2.54
CA ALA A 36 2.47 -8.56 1.49
C ALA A 36 3.14 -9.54 0.53
N GLU A 37 2.40 -10.54 0.08
CA GLU A 37 2.86 -11.50 -0.92
C GLU A 37 2.09 -11.34 -2.24
N GLY A 38 2.56 -12.03 -3.29
CA GLY A 38 1.90 -12.03 -4.59
C GLY A 38 0.44 -12.47 -4.45
N GLY A 39 -0.50 -11.58 -4.77
CA GLY A 39 -1.94 -11.78 -4.57
C GLY A 39 -2.58 -10.80 -3.57
N ASP A 40 -1.79 -10.01 -2.85
CA ASP A 40 -2.31 -8.98 -1.93
C ASP A 40 -2.48 -7.58 -2.58
N SER A 41 -2.12 -7.45 -3.86
CA SER A 41 -2.28 -6.22 -4.64
C SER A 41 -3.76 -5.78 -4.68
N GLY A 42 -4.01 -4.48 -4.47
CA GLY A 42 -5.35 -3.90 -4.35
C GLY A 42 -5.95 -3.96 -2.94
N GLY A 43 -5.30 -4.66 -2.01
CA GLY A 43 -5.74 -4.73 -0.61
C GLY A 43 -5.67 -3.39 0.13
N PRO A 44 -6.61 -3.08 1.04
CA PRO A 44 -6.59 -1.82 1.77
C PRO A 44 -5.52 -1.82 2.87
N LEU A 45 -4.84 -0.68 2.98
CA LEU A 45 -4.05 -0.28 4.15
C LEU A 45 -4.86 0.71 4.96
N PHE A 46 -5.02 0.42 6.24
CA PHE A 46 -5.78 1.25 7.17
C PHE A 46 -5.01 1.41 8.48
N THR A 47 -5.25 2.52 9.17
CA THR A 47 -4.74 2.73 10.52
C THR A 47 -5.51 1.84 11.50
N ARG A 48 -4.97 1.65 12.70
CA ARG A 48 -5.61 0.87 13.76
C ARG A 48 -7.02 1.39 14.11
N ASP A 49 -7.22 2.68 13.88
CA ASP A 49 -8.44 3.45 14.15
C ASP A 49 -9.44 3.36 12.99
N GLY A 50 -9.14 2.58 11.95
CA GLY A 50 -10.04 2.26 10.84
C GLY A 50 -9.94 3.19 9.63
N SER A 51 -9.03 4.19 9.63
CA SER A 51 -8.89 5.11 8.50
C SER A 51 -8.13 4.45 7.34
N ALA A 52 -8.75 4.35 6.16
CA ALA A 52 -8.08 3.86 4.95
C ALA A 52 -7.07 4.89 4.43
N ILE A 53 -5.80 4.49 4.34
CA ILE A 53 -4.68 5.37 3.99
C ILE A 53 -4.01 4.98 2.68
N GLY A 54 -4.13 3.73 2.23
CA GLY A 54 -3.51 3.29 0.99
C GLY A 54 -4.12 2.02 0.40
N LEU A 55 -3.77 1.72 -0.85
CA LEU A 55 -4.03 0.46 -1.52
C LEU A 55 -2.70 -0.21 -1.85
N THR A 56 -2.56 -1.50 -1.57
CA THR A 56 -1.33 -2.26 -1.85
C THR A 56 -1.03 -2.20 -3.34
N SER A 57 0.10 -1.62 -3.72
CA SER A 57 0.55 -1.61 -5.12
C SER A 57 1.41 -2.84 -5.38
N GLY A 58 2.42 -3.03 -4.55
CA GLY A 58 3.34 -4.17 -4.60
C GLY A 58 4.46 -4.02 -3.57
N GLY A 59 5.41 -4.93 -3.56
CA GLY A 59 6.49 -4.92 -2.58
C GLY A 59 7.66 -5.81 -2.98
N SER A 60 8.68 -5.80 -2.14
CA SER A 60 9.87 -6.65 -2.24
C SER A 60 10.13 -7.34 -0.90
N GLY A 61 10.49 -8.62 -0.93
CA GLY A 61 10.65 -9.45 0.26
C GLY A 61 9.42 -10.34 0.49
N ASP A 62 9.36 -11.01 1.64
CA ASP A 62 8.29 -11.94 1.99
C ASP A 62 7.89 -11.80 3.48
N CYS A 63 6.83 -12.51 3.87
CA CYS A 63 6.34 -12.51 5.25
C CYS A 63 7.24 -13.29 6.24
N ARG A 64 8.29 -13.97 5.76
CA ARG A 64 9.21 -14.79 6.59
C ARG A 64 10.49 -14.06 6.98
N THR A 65 11.08 -13.34 6.04
CA THR A 65 12.35 -12.63 6.17
C THR A 65 12.18 -11.12 6.33
N GLY A 66 10.95 -10.64 6.12
CA GLY A 66 10.63 -9.22 6.14
C GLY A 66 10.75 -8.61 4.74
N GLY A 67 9.96 -7.57 4.51
CA GLY A 67 9.85 -6.94 3.22
C GLY A 67 9.45 -5.48 3.32
N VAL A 68 9.53 -4.84 2.17
CA VAL A 68 9.04 -3.48 1.96
C VAL A 68 7.82 -3.58 1.07
N THR A 69 6.71 -3.04 1.53
CA THR A 69 5.48 -2.97 0.73
C THR A 69 5.13 -1.51 0.49
N PHE A 70 4.85 -1.22 -0.77
CA PHE A 70 4.45 0.09 -1.26
C PHE A 70 2.95 0.13 -1.49
N PHE A 71 2.35 1.24 -1.05
CA PHE A 71 0.92 1.48 -1.17
C PHE A 71 0.69 2.79 -1.93
N GLN A 72 -0.29 2.78 -2.83
CA GLN A 72 -0.80 4.01 -3.43
C GLN A 72 -1.72 4.72 -2.44
N PRO A 73 -1.55 6.03 -2.20
CA PRO A 73 -2.44 6.77 -1.32
C PRO A 73 -3.88 6.72 -1.83
N VAL A 74 -4.82 6.49 -0.91
CA VAL A 74 -6.25 6.49 -1.26
C VAL A 74 -6.69 7.86 -1.79
N THR A 75 -6.12 8.96 -1.29
CA THR A 75 -6.39 10.31 -1.82
C THR A 75 -6.01 10.47 -3.29
N ALA A 76 -4.89 9.87 -3.72
CA ALA A 76 -4.46 9.89 -5.12
C ALA A 76 -5.39 9.04 -6.00
N ALA A 77 -5.80 7.87 -5.51
CA ALA A 77 -6.75 7.01 -6.21
C ALA A 77 -8.14 7.65 -6.33
N LEU A 78 -8.64 8.27 -5.25
CA LEU A 78 -9.90 9.01 -5.23
C LEU A 78 -9.88 10.20 -6.17
N ALA A 79 -8.79 10.98 -6.20
CA ALA A 79 -8.63 12.09 -7.13
C ALA A 79 -8.63 11.64 -8.60
N ALA A 80 -7.94 10.54 -8.90
CA ALA A 80 -7.93 9.97 -10.26
C ALA A 80 -9.30 9.41 -10.67
N ALA A 81 -10.05 8.82 -9.74
CA ALA A 81 -11.36 8.24 -9.98
C ALA A 81 -12.53 9.24 -9.86
N GLY A 82 -12.29 10.48 -9.43
CA GLY A 82 -13.35 11.43 -9.07
C GLY A 82 -14.24 10.95 -7.90
N ALA A 83 -13.74 10.01 -7.11
CA ALA A 83 -14.48 9.35 -6.04
C ALA A 83 -14.26 10.04 -4.68
N ARG A 84 -15.20 9.84 -3.76
CA ARG A 84 -15.09 10.30 -2.36
C ARG A 84 -15.35 9.10 -1.44
N ILE A 85 -14.66 9.03 -0.30
CA ILE A 85 -15.03 8.05 0.74
C ILE A 85 -16.40 8.48 1.29
N GLY A 86 -17.39 7.59 1.21
CA GLY A 86 -18.72 7.83 1.75
C GLY A 86 -18.67 7.99 3.26
N GLY A 87 -19.29 9.05 3.76
CA GLY A 87 -19.58 9.25 5.19
C GLY A 87 -20.89 8.61 5.60
#